data_AF-A0AAV6HVJ6-F1
#
_entry.id   AF-A0AAV6HVJ6-F1
#
_cell.length_a   1.000
_cell.length_b   1.000
_cell.length_c   1.000
_cell.angle_alpha   90.00
_cell.angle_beta   90.00
_cell.angle_gamma   90.00
#
_symmetry.space_group_name_H-M   'P 1'
#
loop_
_entity.id
_entity.type
_entity.pdbx_description
1 polymer ?
#
loop_
_entity_poly.entity_id
_entity_poly.type
_entity_poly.pdbx_seq_one_letter_code
_entity_poly.pdbx_strand_id
1 'polypeptide(L)'
;MPKEVVCWNSLKKLSIGYSRLIEDVIQKILAGSPVLEILELYEFYGFNRLHVSNASVKRLILRDVLEDYDQEEVGEEYLIDGGNLSSLVDANLSFRELNHSFDPDVYELYQNMLKGLLQSLVHVKKITLGSWAIEEFDLALGITP
;
A
#
# COMPACT_ATOMS: atom_id res chain seq x y z
N MET A 1 15.13 25.17 -17.06
CA MET A 1 14.78 23.84 -16.54
C MET A 1 13.29 23.84 -16.26
N PRO A 2 12.43 23.15 -17.02
CA PRO A 2 11.06 22.97 -16.57
C PRO A 2 11.15 22.10 -15.32
N LYS A 3 10.64 22.61 -14.19
CA LYS A 3 10.44 21.77 -13.01
C LYS A 3 9.36 20.77 -13.43
N GLU A 4 9.73 19.50 -13.58
CA GLU A 4 8.81 18.39 -13.84
C GLU A 4 7.88 18.24 -12.65
N VAL A 5 6.86 19.09 -12.63
CA VAL A 5 5.79 19.07 -11.65
C VAL A 5 4.59 18.53 -12.38
N VAL A 6 4.11 17.39 -11.90
CA VAL A 6 2.81 16.86 -12.31
C VAL A 6 1.75 17.93 -11.97
N CYS A 7 0.92 18.32 -12.94
CA CYS A 7 -0.09 19.38 -12.75
C CYS A 7 -1.48 18.86 -13.10
N TRP A 8 -1.93 17.85 -12.36
CA TRP A 8 -3.22 17.18 -12.55
C TRP A 8 -4.32 17.81 -11.69
N ASN A 9 -4.62 19.09 -11.96
CA ASN A 9 -5.54 19.91 -11.17
C ASN A 9 -7.00 19.44 -11.14
N SER A 10 -7.37 18.50 -12.01
CA SER A 10 -8.74 17.96 -12.12
C SER A 10 -8.81 16.44 -11.88
N LEU A 11 -7.69 15.78 -11.60
CA LEU A 11 -7.65 14.32 -11.47
C LEU A 11 -8.17 13.89 -10.10
N LYS A 12 -9.31 13.20 -10.10
CA LYS A 12 -9.96 12.69 -8.88
C LYS A 12 -9.64 11.23 -8.57
N LYS A 13 -9.33 10.44 -9.58
CA LYS A 13 -8.96 9.03 -9.42
C LYS A 13 -7.66 8.78 -10.18
N LEU A 14 -6.71 8.16 -9.50
CA LEU A 14 -5.48 7.66 -10.09
C LEU A 14 -5.36 6.18 -9.79
N SER A 15 -5.02 5.40 -10.82
CA SER A 15 -4.69 3.99 -10.68
C SER A 15 -3.34 3.76 -11.36
N ILE A 16 -2.42 3.12 -10.64
CA ILE A 16 -1.09 2.76 -11.12
C ILE A 16 -0.87 1.29 -10.82
N GLY A 17 -0.35 0.54 -11.77
CA GLY A 17 0.11 -0.80 -11.47
C GLY A 17 1.25 -1.27 -12.35
N TYR A 18 1.77 -2.45 -12.03
CA TYR A 18 2.98 -3.00 -12.65
C TYR A 18 4.15 -2.01 -12.61
N SER A 19 4.34 -1.34 -11.48
CA SER A 19 5.30 -0.25 -11.37
C SER A 19 6.12 -0.32 -10.09
N ARG A 20 7.42 -0.07 -10.24
CA ARG A 20 8.26 0.38 -9.13
C ARG A 20 7.85 1.79 -8.75
N LEU A 21 7.50 2.00 -7.49
CA LEU A 21 7.11 3.29 -6.95
C LEU A 21 8.04 3.60 -5.78
N ILE A 22 8.97 4.54 -5.98
CA ILE A 22 9.76 5.06 -4.88
C ILE A 22 9.00 6.21 -4.21
N GLU A 23 9.24 6.42 -2.91
CA GLU A 23 8.50 7.39 -2.09
C GLU A 23 8.45 8.80 -2.71
N ASP A 24 9.59 9.27 -3.24
CA ASP A 24 9.72 10.56 -3.92
C ASP A 24 8.75 10.72 -5.12
N VAL A 25 8.51 9.64 -5.87
CA VAL A 25 7.62 9.65 -7.03
C VAL A 25 6.17 9.76 -6.56
N ILE A 26 5.79 9.01 -5.51
CA ILE A 26 4.46 9.09 -4.92
C ILE A 26 4.19 10.50 -4.38
N GLN A 27 5.14 11.10 -3.65
CA GLN A 27 4.98 12.46 -3.13
C GLN A 27 4.81 13.50 -4.24
N LYS A 28 5.57 13.39 -5.34
CA LYS A 28 5.41 14.30 -6.49
C LYS A 28 4.05 14.15 -7.16
N ILE A 29 3.55 12.91 -7.30
CA ILE A 29 2.22 12.63 -7.83
C ILE A 29 1.15 13.26 -6.93
N LEU A 30 1.21 13.00 -5.62
CA LEU A 30 0.26 13.50 -4.63
C LEU A 30 0.26 15.03 -4.55
N ALA A 31 1.43 15.67 -4.55
CA ALA A 31 1.55 17.13 -4.55
C ALA A 31 1.01 17.75 -5.86
N GLY A 32 1.16 17.04 -6.97
CA GLY A 32 0.72 17.47 -8.29
C GLY A 32 -0.76 17.24 -8.59
N SER A 33 -1.51 16.59 -7.70
CA SER A 33 -2.91 16.21 -7.90
C SER A 33 -3.78 16.67 -6.72
N PRO A 34 -3.97 17.99 -6.55
CA PRO A 34 -4.57 18.57 -5.34
C PRO A 34 -6.03 18.15 -5.06
N VAL A 35 -6.74 17.64 -6.07
CA VAL A 35 -8.14 17.19 -5.96
C VAL A 35 -8.28 15.67 -6.05
N LEU A 36 -7.19 14.92 -5.88
CA LEU A 36 -7.20 13.46 -5.92
C LEU A 36 -7.99 12.91 -4.74
N GLU A 37 -9.02 12.12 -5.01
CA GLU A 37 -9.90 11.53 -3.99
C GLU A 37 -9.63 10.04 -3.79
N ILE A 38 -9.20 9.34 -4.86
CA ILE A 38 -8.97 7.89 -4.88
C ILE A 38 -7.58 7.59 -5.44
N LEU A 39 -6.76 6.91 -4.63
CA LEU A 39 -5.48 6.34 -5.06
C LEU A 39 -5.59 4.81 -5.06
N GLU A 40 -5.33 4.21 -6.22
CA GLU A 40 -5.31 2.75 -6.40
C GLU A 40 -3.93 2.32 -6.89
N LEU A 41 -3.24 1.49 -6.10
CA LEU A 41 -1.98 0.85 -6.46
C LEU A 41 -2.23 -0.64 -6.62
N TYR A 42 -1.80 -1.22 -7.73
CA TYR A 42 -1.90 -2.66 -7.93
C TYR A 42 -0.63 -3.29 -8.52
N GLU A 43 -0.24 -4.47 -8.07
CA GLU A 43 0.99 -5.13 -8.52
C GLU A 43 2.19 -4.16 -8.50
N PHE A 44 2.47 -3.61 -7.30
CA PHE A 44 3.46 -2.56 -7.09
C PHE A 44 4.60 -3.03 -6.17
N TYR A 45 5.74 -2.34 -6.23
CA TYR A 45 6.90 -2.57 -5.35
C TYR A 45 7.75 -1.29 -5.22
N GLY A 46 8.78 -1.31 -4.37
CA GLY A 46 9.81 -0.25 -4.33
C GLY A 46 9.64 0.84 -3.28
N PHE A 47 8.68 0.72 -2.35
CA PHE A 47 8.60 1.57 -1.15
C PHE A 47 8.30 0.77 0.11
N ASN A 48 8.90 1.19 1.23
CA ASN A 48 8.65 0.62 2.55
C ASN A 48 7.69 1.50 3.39
N ARG A 49 7.36 2.72 2.95
CA ARG A 49 6.44 3.59 3.68
C ARG A 49 5.52 4.32 2.72
N LEU A 50 4.23 4.33 3.03
CA LEU A 50 3.23 5.03 2.22
C LEU A 50 2.73 6.29 2.93
N HIS A 51 3.32 7.44 2.62
CA HIS A 51 2.83 8.70 3.19
C HIS A 51 1.78 9.36 2.28
N VAL A 52 0.53 9.46 2.74
CA VAL A 52 -0.53 10.18 2.01
C VAL A 52 -0.67 11.59 2.59
N SER A 53 0.22 12.50 2.17
CA SER A 53 0.21 13.91 2.56
C SER A 53 -0.94 14.72 1.93
N ASN A 54 -1.57 14.18 0.89
CA ASN A 54 -2.65 14.84 0.18
C ASN A 54 -3.96 14.72 0.96
N ALA A 55 -4.43 15.84 1.51
CA ALA A 55 -5.64 15.92 2.32
C ALA A 55 -6.94 15.59 1.55
N SER A 56 -6.92 15.62 0.22
CA SER A 56 -8.09 15.30 -0.62
C SER A 56 -8.27 13.79 -0.79
N VAL A 57 -7.22 12.98 -0.64
CA VAL A 57 -7.29 11.53 -0.82
C VAL A 57 -8.10 10.94 0.34
N LYS A 58 -9.24 10.36 -0.01
CA LYS A 58 -10.21 9.80 0.94
C LYS A 58 -10.22 8.28 0.90
N ARG A 59 -9.82 7.71 -0.24
CA ARG A 59 -9.84 6.27 -0.46
C ARG A 59 -8.50 5.77 -0.97
N LEU A 60 -7.95 4.80 -0.26
CA LEU A 60 -6.76 4.06 -0.67
C LEU A 60 -7.15 2.63 -1.05
N ILE A 61 -6.66 2.17 -2.19
CA ILE A 61 -6.82 0.79 -2.64
C ILE A 61 -5.42 0.23 -2.93
N LEU A 62 -5.03 -0.80 -2.20
CA LEU A 62 -3.79 -1.54 -2.42
C LEU A 62 -4.15 -2.96 -2.82
N ARG A 63 -3.65 -3.40 -3.98
CA ARG A 63 -3.92 -4.75 -4.52
C ARG A 63 -2.63 -5.40 -4.99
N ASP A 64 -2.23 -6.49 -4.37
CA ASP A 64 -1.04 -7.24 -4.79
C ASP A 64 0.28 -6.43 -4.69
N VAL A 65 1.28 -7.02 -4.05
CA VAL A 65 2.62 -6.44 -3.97
C VAL A 65 3.56 -7.37 -4.73
N LEU A 66 4.40 -6.81 -5.60
CA LEU A 66 5.39 -7.58 -6.35
C LEU A 66 6.65 -7.76 -5.49
N GLU A 67 7.29 -8.92 -5.63
CA GLU A 67 8.63 -9.16 -5.10
C GLU A 67 9.66 -8.33 -5.90
N ASP A 68 10.58 -7.65 -5.21
CA ASP A 68 11.68 -6.93 -5.84
C ASP A 68 12.86 -7.90 -6.05
N TYR A 69 12.85 -8.61 -7.19
CA TYR A 69 13.88 -9.62 -7.53
C TYR A 69 15.30 -9.05 -7.73
N ASP A 70 15.44 -7.73 -7.82
CA ASP A 70 16.71 -7.05 -8.12
C ASP A 70 17.53 -6.67 -6.86
N GLN A 71 17.06 -6.96 -5.64
CA GLN A 71 17.80 -6.65 -4.41
C GLN A 71 18.61 -7.86 -3.92
N GLU A 72 19.94 -7.77 -4.04
CA GLU A 72 20.91 -8.80 -3.63
C GLU A 72 21.08 -8.94 -2.10
N GLU A 73 20.46 -8.09 -1.28
CA GLU A 73 20.53 -8.18 0.19
C GLU A 73 19.13 -8.35 0.80
N VAL A 74 18.89 -9.55 1.34
CA VAL A 74 17.86 -9.79 2.37
C VAL A 74 18.39 -9.16 3.66
N GLY A 75 18.20 -7.85 3.80
CA GLY A 75 18.71 -7.09 4.93
C GLY A 75 17.95 -5.79 5.10
N GLU A 76 17.28 -5.68 6.24
CA GLU A 76 16.46 -4.55 6.72
C GLU A 76 14.99 -4.54 6.24
N GLU A 77 14.15 -5.25 6.99
CA GLU A 77 12.74 -4.95 7.28
C GLU A 77 12.00 -4.17 6.16
N TYR A 78 11.44 -4.88 5.16
CA TYR A 78 10.36 -4.34 4.32
C TYR A 78 9.05 -4.26 5.11
N LEU A 79 9.10 -3.64 6.28
CA LEU A 79 7.91 -3.27 7.02
C LEU A 79 7.25 -2.15 6.24
N ILE A 80 6.24 -2.47 5.42
CA ILE A 80 5.36 -1.45 4.88
C ILE A 80 4.55 -0.88 6.05
N ASP A 81 5.09 0.17 6.67
CA ASP A 81 4.35 1.04 7.59
C ASP A 81 3.52 1.99 6.72
N GLY A 82 2.21 1.97 6.93
CA GLY A 82 1.31 2.83 6.18
C GLY A 82 1.49 4.32 6.45
N GLY A 83 2.44 4.77 7.30
CA GLY A 83 2.81 6.17 7.43
C GLY A 83 1.64 7.07 7.87
N ASN A 84 1.61 8.31 7.38
CA ASN A 84 0.49 9.22 7.68
C ASN A 84 -0.64 9.02 6.66
N LEU A 85 -1.76 8.45 7.13
CA LEU A 85 -2.97 8.23 6.34
C LEU A 85 -4.18 8.97 6.91
N SER A 86 -3.95 10.05 7.65
CA SER A 86 -4.99 10.75 8.42
C SER A 86 -6.19 11.27 7.61
N SER A 87 -6.02 11.49 6.30
CA SER A 87 -7.10 11.91 5.40
C SER A 87 -8.05 10.79 4.95
N LEU A 88 -7.65 9.52 5.13
CA LEU A 88 -8.43 8.38 4.65
C LEU A 88 -9.71 8.14 5.45
N VAL A 89 -10.77 7.79 4.75
CA VAL A 89 -12.07 7.36 5.32
C VAL A 89 -12.49 5.97 4.85
N ASP A 90 -11.93 5.48 3.75
CA ASP A 90 -12.13 4.14 3.18
C ASP A 90 -10.77 3.56 2.76
N ALA A 91 -10.51 2.29 3.10
CA ALA A 91 -9.34 1.56 2.65
C ALA A 91 -9.74 0.18 2.12
N ASN A 92 -9.07 -0.27 1.05
CA ASN A 92 -9.17 -1.62 0.52
C ASN A 92 -7.77 -2.23 0.45
N LEU A 93 -7.55 -3.29 1.21
CA LEU A 93 -6.30 -4.07 1.24
C LEU A 93 -6.61 -5.46 0.68
N SER A 94 -6.30 -5.68 -0.59
CA SER A 94 -6.64 -6.92 -1.30
C SER A 94 -5.41 -7.50 -1.96
N PHE A 95 -4.56 -8.12 -1.17
CA PHE A 95 -3.41 -8.88 -1.67
C PHE A 95 -3.88 -10.27 -2.08
N ARG A 96 -3.55 -10.69 -3.30
CA ARG A 96 -3.60 -12.09 -3.69
C ARG A 96 -2.68 -12.86 -2.77
N GLU A 97 -3.09 -14.09 -2.48
CA GLU A 97 -2.17 -15.14 -2.08
C GLU A 97 -1.15 -15.25 -3.21
N LEU A 98 -0.01 -14.57 -3.06
CA LEU A 98 1.15 -14.87 -3.85
C LEU A 98 1.39 -16.35 -3.56
N ASN A 99 1.38 -17.19 -4.60
CA ASN A 99 1.72 -18.60 -4.47
C ASN A 99 2.92 -18.66 -3.56
N HIS A 100 2.69 -19.10 -2.30
CA HIS A 100 3.65 -18.92 -1.22
C HIS A 100 4.99 -19.32 -1.80
N SER A 101 5.93 -18.37 -1.91
CA SER A 101 7.31 -18.82 -1.90
C SER A 101 7.35 -19.68 -0.65
N PHE A 102 7.81 -20.93 -0.77
CA PHE A 102 7.94 -21.83 0.39
C PHE A 102 8.97 -21.29 1.42
N ASP A 103 9.33 -20.01 1.29
CA ASP A 103 10.24 -19.22 2.07
C ASP A 103 9.45 -18.53 3.20
N PRO A 104 9.60 -19.00 4.45
CA PRO A 104 8.94 -18.41 5.61
C PRO A 104 9.29 -16.93 5.81
N ASP A 105 10.47 -16.48 5.39
CA ASP A 105 10.93 -15.11 5.60
C ASP A 105 10.11 -14.13 4.74
N VAL A 106 9.76 -14.55 3.52
CA VAL A 106 8.92 -13.78 2.61
C VAL A 106 7.47 -13.72 3.12
N TYR A 107 6.96 -14.81 3.68
CA TYR A 107 5.62 -14.83 4.25
C TYR A 107 5.50 -13.91 5.49
N GLU A 108 6.47 -13.98 6.41
CA GLU A 108 6.54 -13.09 7.57
C GLU A 108 6.60 -11.61 7.16
N LEU A 109 7.30 -11.31 6.05
CA LEU A 109 7.35 -9.97 5.47
C LEU A 109 5.96 -9.43 5.11
N TYR A 110 5.16 -10.23 4.40
CA TYR A 110 3.81 -9.84 4.00
C TYR A 110 2.89 -9.68 5.20
N GLN A 111 2.99 -10.57 6.20
CA GLN A 111 2.24 -10.44 7.46
C GLN A 111 2.57 -9.13 8.18
N ASN A 112 3.85 -8.80 8.26
CA ASN A 112 4.32 -7.57 8.90
C ASN A 112 3.89 -6.31 8.15
N MET A 113 3.91 -6.33 6.80
CA MET A 113 3.31 -5.28 5.97
C MET A 113 1.83 -5.10 6.30
N LEU A 114 1.04 -6.19 6.30
CA LEU A 114 -0.39 -6.12 6.56
C LEU A 114 -0.66 -5.51 7.93
N LYS A 115 0.10 -5.93 8.95
CA LYS A 115 0.04 -5.39 10.31
C LYS A 115 0.36 -3.89 10.36
N GLY A 116 1.44 -3.45 9.70
CA GLY A 116 1.84 -2.04 9.64
C GLY A 116 0.77 -1.17 8.98
N LEU A 117 0.19 -1.63 7.88
CA LEU A 117 -0.93 -0.96 7.21
C LEU A 117 -2.18 -0.91 8.09
N LEU A 118 -2.54 -1.99 8.78
CA LEU A 118 -3.71 -1.99 9.67
C LEU A 118 -3.53 -1.04 10.87
N GLN A 119 -2.33 -0.97 11.42
CA GLN A 119 -1.99 -0.04 12.51
C GLN A 119 -2.10 1.42 12.08
N SER A 120 -1.75 1.76 10.84
CA SER A 120 -1.91 3.12 10.32
C SER A 120 -3.35 3.46 9.93
N LEU A 121 -4.24 2.47 9.82
CA LEU A 121 -5.64 2.63 9.40
C LEU A 121 -6.64 2.63 10.57
N VAL A 122 -6.19 2.70 11.82
CA VAL A 122 -7.07 2.64 13.02
C VAL A 122 -8.16 3.71 13.06
N HIS A 123 -7.98 4.85 12.39
CA HIS A 123 -8.97 5.94 12.29
C HIS A 123 -9.95 5.78 11.11
N VAL A 124 -9.71 4.83 10.21
CA VAL A 124 -10.50 4.63 9.00
C VAL A 124 -11.80 3.91 9.32
N LYS A 125 -12.93 4.49 8.87
CA LYS A 125 -14.29 4.00 9.23
C LYS A 125 -14.74 2.77 8.46
N LYS A 126 -14.13 2.53 7.30
CA LYS A 126 -14.46 1.40 6.42
C LYS A 126 -13.19 0.78 5.89
N ILE A 127 -12.95 -0.47 6.23
CA ILE A 127 -11.84 -1.27 5.72
C ILE A 127 -12.44 -2.46 4.98
N THR A 128 -11.95 -2.72 3.77
CA THR A 128 -12.24 -3.92 2.99
C THR A 128 -10.96 -4.75 2.92
N LEU A 129 -11.05 -6.02 3.28
CA LEU A 129 -9.93 -6.96 3.23
C LEU A 129 -10.17 -8.00 2.13
N GLY A 130 -9.12 -8.35 1.39
CA GLY A 130 -9.11 -9.49 0.48
C GLY A 130 -8.98 -10.81 1.24
N SER A 131 -9.22 -11.93 0.55
CA SER A 131 -9.29 -13.27 1.16
C SER A 131 -8.07 -13.60 2.03
N TRP A 132 -6.86 -13.41 1.51
CA TRP A 132 -5.63 -13.68 2.26
C TRP A 132 -5.56 -12.88 3.57
N ALA A 133 -5.85 -11.58 3.54
CA ALA A 133 -5.83 -10.77 4.76
C ALA A 133 -6.89 -11.22 5.78
N ILE A 134 -8.04 -11.70 5.33
CA ILE A 134 -9.07 -12.27 6.22
C ILE A 134 -8.57 -13.56 6.87
N GLU A 135 -7.94 -14.44 6.09
CA GLU A 135 -7.35 -15.70 6.59
C GLU A 135 -6.27 -15.43 7.65
N GLU A 136 -5.39 -14.45 7.43
CA GLU A 136 -4.40 -14.02 8.44
C GLU A 136 -5.05 -13.54 9.74
N PHE A 137 -6.16 -12.79 9.64
CA PHE A 137 -6.92 -12.35 10.80
C PHE A 137 -7.55 -13.52 11.55
N ASP A 138 -8.16 -14.47 10.83
CA ASP A 138 -8.80 -15.65 11.43
C ASP A 138 -7.77 -16.56 12.13
N LEU A 139 -6.60 -16.77 11.50
CA LEU A 139 -5.47 -17.48 12.09
C LEU A 139 -4.99 -16.80 13.38
N ALA A 140 -4.83 -15.48 13.37
CA ALA A 140 -4.39 -14.73 14.54
C ALA A 140 -5.39 -14.79 15.71
N LEU A 141 -6.68 -14.96 15.42
CA LEU A 141 -7.74 -15.08 16.43
C LEU A 141 -7.97 -16.52 16.90
N GLY A 142 -7.27 -17.51 16.31
CA GLY A 142 -7.48 -18.93 16.60
C GLY A 142 -8.85 -19.44 16.15
N ILE A 143 -9.49 -18.74 15.21
CA ILE A 143 -10.78 -19.13 14.63
C ILE A 143 -10.46 -20.02 13.43
N THR A 144 -10.06 -21.26 13.70
CA THR A 144 -10.08 -22.30 12.65
C THR A 144 -11.44 -22.99 12.65
N PRO A 145 -12.00 -23.33 11.48
CA PRO A 145 -13.23 -24.14 11.41
C PRO A 145 -13.08 -25.51 12.06
#